data_AF-A0A382RBL5-F1
#
_entry.id   AF-A0A382RBL5-F1
#
_cell.length_a   1.000
_cell.length_b   1.000
_cell.length_c   1.000
_cell.angle_alpha   90.00
_cell.angle_beta   90.00
_cell.angle_gamma   90.00
#
_symmetry.space_group_name_H-M   'P 1'
#
loop_
_entity.id
_entity.type
_entity.pdbx_description
1 polymer ?
#
loop_
_entity_poly.entity_id
_entity_poly.type
_entity_poly.pdbx_seq_one_letter_code
_entity_poly.pdbx_strand_id
1 'polypeptide(L)' 'MLSASGELEFKLLREQLDVSDSVLSKHIKSLEEAGYVAVAKRRDFGHRRTWLSLTSAGRGAYTEHVNELREMVG' A
#
# COMPACT_ATOMS: atom_id res chain seq x y z
N MET A 1 10.70 -10.80 -9.89
CA MET A 1 11.48 -10.79 -8.64
C MET A 1 11.19 -9.47 -7.91
N LEU A 2 10.34 -9.50 -6.88
CA LEU A 2 10.12 -8.36 -5.99
C LEU A 2 11.26 -8.37 -4.97
N SER A 3 12.22 -7.48 -5.14
CA SER A 3 13.42 -7.38 -4.31
C SER A 3 13.05 -7.02 -2.87
N ALA A 4 13.20 -7.98 -1.95
CA ALA A 4 13.62 -7.89 -0.53
C ALA A 4 13.02 -6.86 0.45
N SER A 5 12.17 -5.92 0.03
CA SER A 5 11.48 -4.95 0.87
C SER A 5 10.07 -4.84 0.34
N GLY A 6 9.05 -5.18 1.13
CA GLY A 6 7.63 -5.14 0.74
C GLY A 6 7.10 -3.72 0.50
N GLU A 7 7.71 -3.03 -0.46
CA GLU A 7 7.42 -1.68 -0.90
C GLU A 7 6.82 -1.71 -2.31
N LEU A 8 5.80 -0.89 -2.52
CA LEU A 8 5.09 -0.74 -3.79
C LEU A 8 4.99 0.73 -4.17
N GLU A 9 5.19 1.06 -5.44
CA GLU A 9 5.02 2.43 -5.91
C GLU A 9 3.54 2.81 -5.95
N PHE A 10 3.18 4.01 -5.47
CA PHE A 10 1.81 4.52 -5.49
C PHE A 10 1.17 4.44 -6.88
N LYS A 11 1.93 4.79 -7.93
CA LYS A 11 1.45 4.74 -9.31
C LYS A 11 1.10 3.32 -9.74
N LEU A 12 1.93 2.35 -9.37
CA LEU A 12 1.69 0.94 -9.68
C LEU A 12 0.47 0.41 -8.92
N LEU A 13 0.32 0.78 -7.64
CA LEU A 13 -0.85 0.41 -6.84
C LEU A 13 -2.15 1.00 -7.43
N ARG A 14 -2.09 2.25 -7.89
CA ARG A 14 -3.21 2.91 -8.59
C ARG A 14 -3.62 2.15 -9.83
N GLU A 15 -2.64 1.78 -10.67
CA GLU A 15 -2.86 1.05 -11.91
C GLU A 15 -3.42 -0.35 -11.66
N GLN A 16 -3.01 -1.01 -10.57
CA GLN A 16 -3.53 -2.33 -10.19
C GLN A 16 -4.95 -2.28 -9.64
N LEU A 17 -5.30 -1.23 -8.90
CA LEU A 17 -6.62 -1.08 -8.28
C LEU A 17 -7.64 -0.38 -9.18
N ASP A 18 -7.21 0.15 -10.33
CA ASP A 18 -8.03 0.94 -11.27
C ASP A 18 -8.84 2.06 -10.59
N VAL A 19 -8.21 2.76 -9.66
CA VAL A 19 -8.81 3.89 -8.92
C VAL A 19 -8.17 5.21 -9.29
N SER A 20 -8.89 6.31 -9.04
CA SER A 20 -8.32 7.65 -9.19
C SER A 20 -7.28 7.96 -8.10
N ASP A 21 -6.33 8.86 -8.41
CA ASP A 21 -5.33 9.37 -7.47
C ASP A 21 -5.94 9.88 -6.18
N SER A 22 -7.09 10.56 -6.26
CA SER A 22 -7.74 11.14 -5.08
C SER A 22 -8.30 10.06 -4.13
N VAL A 23 -8.87 8.98 -4.69
CA VAL A 23 -9.41 7.87 -3.93
C VAL A 23 -8.28 7.13 -3.26
N LEU A 24 -7.25 6.77 -4.02
CA LEU A 24 -6.09 6.07 -3.47
C LEU A 24 -5.36 6.90 -2.41
N SER A 25 -5.17 8.20 -2.65
CA SER A 25 -4.52 9.09 -1.68
C SER A 25 -5.28 9.16 -0.36
N LYS A 26 -6.61 9.23 -0.40
CA LYS A 26 -7.44 9.21 0.82
C LYS A 26 -7.29 7.88 1.57
N HIS A 27 -7.32 6.76 0.85
CA HIS A 27 -7.19 5.43 1.47
C HIS A 27 -5.82 5.24 2.11
N ILE A 28 -4.75 5.59 1.38
CA ILE A 28 -3.38 5.53 1.91
C ILE A 28 -3.22 6.44 3.12
N LYS A 29 -3.79 7.65 3.09
CA LYS A 29 -3.73 8.57 4.24
C LYS A 29 -4.41 7.98 5.48
N SER A 30 -5.60 7.39 5.34
CA SER A 30 -6.28 6.72 6.45
C SER A 30 -5.46 5.56 7.01
N LEU A 31 -4.84 4.76 6.13
CA LEU A 31 -3.98 3.64 6.54
C LEU A 31 -2.66 4.11 7.18
N GLU A 32 -2.12 5.24 6.74
CA GLU A 32 -0.94 5.87 7.33
C GLU A 32 -1.25 6.44 8.72
N GLU A 33 -2.38 7.14 8.88
CA GLU A 33 -2.87 7.66 10.16
C GLU A 33 -3.16 6.53 11.16
N ALA A 34 -3.66 5.38 10.68
CA ALA A 34 -3.82 4.16 11.47
C ALA A 34 -2.49 3.42 11.76
N GLY A 35 -1.37 3.88 11.20
CA GLY A 35 -0.06 3.27 11.38
C GLY A 35 0.14 1.95 10.64
N TYR A 36 -0.71 1.63 9.65
CA TYR A 36 -0.65 0.39 8.87
C TYR A 36 0.23 0.51 7.62
N VAL A 37 0.32 1.70 7.04
CA VAL A 37 1.16 1.97 5.86
C VAL A 37 2.20 3.03 6.19
N ALA A 38 3.44 2.80 5.78
CA ALA A 38 4.49 3.81 5.77
C ALA A 38 4.65 4.37 4.34
N VAL A 39 4.66 5.70 4.22
CA VAL A 39 4.82 6.41 2.95
C VAL A 39 6.21 7.04 2.89
N ALA A 40 6.98 6.71 1.86
CA ALA A 40 8.31 7.27 1.62
C ALA A 40 8.38 7.97 0.26
N LYS A 41 8.83 9.23 0.24
CA LYS A 41 9.11 9.95 -1.00
C LYS A 41 10.58 9.79 -1.35
N ARG A 42 10.88 9.13 -2.46
CA ARG A 42 12.26 8.89 -2.92
C ARG A 42 12.45 9.49 -4.31
N ARG A 43 13.66 9.97 -4.60
CA ARG A 43 14.04 10.32 -5.98
C ARG A 43 14.64 9.09 -6.61
N ASP A 44 14.01 8.63 -7.68
CA ASP A 44 14.47 7.49 -8.46
C ASP A 44 14.50 7.86 -9.94
N PHE A 45 15.62 7.59 -10.60
CA PHE A 45 15.88 8.00 -11.99
C PHE A 45 15.50 9.47 -12.31
N GLY A 46 15.80 10.40 -11.39
CA GLY A 46 15.51 11.83 -11.56
C GLY A 46 14.06 12.25 -11.29
N HIS A 47 13.15 11.31 -11.02
CA HIS A 47 11.75 11.58 -10.73
C HIS A 47 11.43 11.33 -9.25
N ARG A 48 10.59 12.18 -8.65
CA ARG A 48 10.10 11.96 -7.29
C ARG A 48 8.97 10.93 -7.32
N ARG A 49 9.20 9.77 -6.72
CA ARG A 49 8.23 8.68 -6.59
C ARG A 49 7.79 8.52 -5.15
N THR A 50 6.56 8.06 -4.97
CA THR A 50 5.98 7.73 -3.66
C THR A 50 5.94 6.23 -3.52
N TRP A 51 6.63 5.73 -2.50
CA TRP A 51 6.70 4.32 -2.16
C TRP A 51 5.88 4.05 -0.91
N LEU A 52 5.16 2.94 -0.92
CA LEU A 52 4.25 2.50 0.12
C LEU A 52 4.76 1.18 0.67
N SER A 53 4.86 1.03 1.98
CA SER A 53 5.12 -0.27 2.62
C SER A 53 4.13 -0.55 3.72
N LEU A 54 3.84 -1.81 3.95
CA LEU A 54 3.12 -2.21 5.15
C LEU A 54 4.05 -2.11 6.36
N THR A 55 3.56 -1.54 7.46
CA THR A 55 4.23 -1.61 8.76
C THR A 55 4.06 -3.01 9.36
N SER A 56 4.71 -3.29 10.49
CA SER A 56 4.48 -4.55 11.22
C SER A 56 3.01 -4.69 11.66
N ALA A 57 2.39 -3.59 12.11
CA ALA A 57 0.97 -3.57 12.47
C ALA A 57 0.08 -3.74 11.24
N GLY A 58 0.40 -3.06 10.13
CA GLY A 58 -0.36 -3.18 8.88
C GLY A 58 -0.27 -4.55 8.24
N ARG A 59 0.86 -5.26 8.40
CA ARG A 59 0.97 -6.66 7.97
C ARG A 59 0.01 -7.57 8.76
N GLY A 60 -0.08 -7.39 10.08
CA GLY A 60 -1.04 -8.13 10.92
C GLY A 60 -2.49 -7.88 10.52
N ALA A 61 -2.87 -6.61 10.41
CA ALA A 61 -4.22 -6.21 10.01
C ALA A 61 -4.58 -6.63 8.58
N TYR A 62 -3.63 -6.57 7.64
CA TYR A 62 -3.84 -7.05 6.27
C TYR A 62 -4.05 -8.56 6.23
N THR A 63 -3.29 -9.34 7.00
CA THR A 63 -3.49 -10.79 7.08
C THR A 63 -4.85 -11.13 7.68
N GLU A 64 -5.29 -10.42 8.72
CA GLU A 64 -6.63 -10.59 9.31
C GLU A 64 -7.74 -10.24 8.31
N HIS A 65 -7.65 -9.09 7.64
CA HIS A 65 -8.64 -8.65 6.66
C HIS A 65 -8.70 -9.52 5.40
N VAL A 66 -7.55 -10.03 4.92
CA VAL A 66 -7.51 -10.99 3.80
C VAL A 66 -8.03 -12.35 4.22
N ASN A 67 -7.83 -12.76 5.47
CA ASN A 67 -8.43 -13.99 5.99
C ASN A 67 -9.95 -13.88 6.04
N GLU A 68 -10.50 -12.76 6.52
CA GLU A 68 -11.95 -12.50 6.51
C GLU A 68 -12.54 -12.50 5.09
N LEU A 69 -11.86 -11.84 4.14
CA LEU A 69 -12.31 -11.84 2.74
C LEU A 69 -12.19 -13.24 2.08
N ARG A 70 -11.22 -14.05 2.49
CA ARG A 70 -11.10 -15.45 2.03
C ARG A 70 -12.16 -16.36 2.63
N GLU A 71 -12.62 -16.09 3.85
CA GLU A 71 -13.74 -16.80 4.45
C GLU A 71 -15.09 -16.43 3.81
N MET A 72 -15.23 -15.20 3.27
CA MET A 72 -16.45 -14.78 2.55
C MET A 72 -16.54 -15.25 1.10
N VAL A 73 -15.42 -15.65 0.48
CA VAL A 73 -15.38 -16.23 -0.88
C VAL A 73 -15.23 -17.77 -0.83
N GLY A 74 -15.34 -18.35 0.37
CA GLY A 74 -15.41 -19.80 0.61
C GLY A 74 -16.83 -20.35 0.52
#